data_AF-A0A212FAP4-F1
#
_entry.id   AF-A0A212FAP4-F1
#
_cell.length_a   1.000
_cell.length_b   1.000
_cell.length_c   1.000
_cell.angle_alpha   90.00
_cell.angle_beta   90.00
_cell.angle_gamma   90.00
#
_symmetry.space_group_name_H-M   'P 1'
#
loop_
_entity.id
_entity.type
_entity.pdbx_description
1 polymer ?
#
loop_
_entity_poly.entity_id
_entity_poly.type
_entity_poly.pdbx_seq_one_letter_code
_entity_poly.pdbx_strand_id
1 'polypeptide(L)'
;MACSFFEGYLVHVIPNDGHNFFGLENNILVYEGTHTVVFPVKKLLIVVTKSLFCPPDLKHFNKINKDLPYLDDCSPLSKVTKHVAGVRDRVYKNSPYKIIRSGARPVYVIAECATPLHTLKRVLDKTAVYKELANVDKQELSDDFCEMLESIIERSPEYRGKCELVFFDGNNLLFV
;
A
#
# COMPACT_ATOMS: atom_id res chain seq x y z
N MET A 1 -15.09 -2.98 -3.90
CA MET A 1 -13.74 -3.32 -3.39
C MET A 1 -13.21 -2.23 -2.44
N ALA A 2 -13.25 -0.96 -2.82
CA ALA A 2 -12.71 0.16 -2.05
C ALA A 2 -13.20 0.22 -0.59
N CYS A 3 -14.51 0.19 -0.35
CA CYS A 3 -15.05 0.25 1.02
C CYS A 3 -14.54 -0.90 1.91
N SER A 4 -14.42 -2.10 1.36
CA SER A 4 -13.91 -3.26 2.11
C SER A 4 -12.42 -3.10 2.45
N PHE A 5 -11.63 -2.53 1.54
CA PHE A 5 -10.23 -2.22 1.81
C PHE A 5 -10.07 -1.09 2.83
N PHE A 6 -10.89 -0.05 2.72
CA PHE A 6 -10.88 1.05 3.68
C PHE A 6 -11.28 0.56 5.08
N GLU A 7 -12.49 0.03 5.24
CA GLU A 7 -13.05 -0.39 6.54
C GLU A 7 -12.33 -1.61 7.12
N GLY A 8 -11.91 -2.55 6.27
CA GLY A 8 -11.31 -3.81 6.70
C GLY A 8 -9.80 -3.77 6.88
N TYR A 9 -9.13 -2.68 6.46
CA TYR A 9 -7.68 -2.55 6.56
C TYR A 9 -7.23 -1.14 6.97
N LEU A 10 -7.51 -0.11 6.16
CA LEU A 10 -6.96 1.24 6.40
C LEU A 10 -7.40 1.82 7.76
N VAL A 11 -8.65 1.59 8.17
CA VAL A 11 -9.18 1.95 9.49
C VAL A 11 -8.37 1.35 10.65
N HIS A 12 -7.74 0.19 10.43
CA HIS A 12 -6.98 -0.48 11.47
C HIS A 12 -5.52 -0.05 11.54
N VAL A 13 -4.93 0.42 10.42
CA VAL A 13 -3.48 0.68 10.32
C VAL A 13 -3.09 2.16 10.24
N ILE A 14 -4.00 3.05 9.83
CA ILE A 14 -3.67 4.47 9.67
C ILE A 14 -3.87 5.28 10.98
N PRO A 15 -5.08 5.34 11.55
CA PRO A 15 -5.39 6.31 12.59
C PRO A 15 -4.78 5.93 13.94
N ASN A 16 -4.54 6.94 14.77
CA ASN A 16 -4.24 6.76 16.20
C ASN A 16 -5.57 6.45 16.91
N ASP A 17 -5.65 5.34 17.64
CA ASP A 17 -6.85 4.98 18.41
C ASP A 17 -6.78 5.37 19.89
N GLY A 18 -5.78 6.17 20.28
CA GLY A 18 -5.66 6.84 21.58
C GLY A 18 -5.36 5.93 22.77
N HIS A 19 -5.53 4.61 22.61
CA HIS A 19 -5.41 3.64 23.70
C HIS A 19 -4.17 2.75 23.58
N ASN A 20 -3.99 2.07 22.45
CA ASN A 20 -2.93 1.06 22.28
C ASN A 20 -2.18 1.17 20.96
N PHE A 21 -2.69 1.94 20.00
CA PHE A 21 -2.06 2.15 18.71
C PHE A 21 -1.96 3.63 18.38
N PHE A 22 -0.72 4.11 18.30
CA PHE A 22 -0.42 5.52 18.05
C PHE A 22 -0.52 5.95 16.58
N GLY A 23 -1.02 5.08 15.69
CA GLY A 23 -1.13 5.35 14.26
C GLY A 23 0.14 5.03 13.47
N LEU A 24 0.00 5.00 12.15
CA LEU A 24 1.10 4.75 11.22
C LEU A 24 2.24 5.77 11.38
N GLU A 25 1.90 7.05 11.49
CA GLU A 25 2.87 8.14 11.59
C GLU A 25 3.79 7.98 12.81
N ASN A 26 3.22 7.63 13.97
CA ASN A 26 4.03 7.38 15.17
C ASN A 26 4.92 6.14 15.00
N ASN A 27 4.42 5.08 14.36
CA ASN A 27 5.25 3.91 14.06
C ASN A 27 6.44 4.27 13.17
N ILE A 28 6.26 5.18 12.21
CA ILE A 28 7.35 5.70 11.38
C ILE A 28 8.35 6.48 12.24
N LEU A 29 7.88 7.39 13.11
CA LEU A 29 8.74 8.17 14.00
C LEU A 29 9.59 7.29 14.95
N VAL A 30 8.98 6.25 15.54
CA VAL A 30 9.69 5.27 16.37
C VAL A 30 10.75 4.52 15.54
N TYR A 31 10.42 4.15 14.31
CA TYR A 31 11.36 3.48 13.42
C TYR A 31 12.54 4.39 13.04
N GLU A 32 12.28 5.66 12.72
CA GLU A 32 13.31 6.68 12.45
C GLU A 32 14.29 6.80 13.62
N GLY A 33 13.76 6.94 14.85
CA GLY A 33 14.59 7.05 16.06
C GLY A 33 15.41 5.78 16.34
N THR A 34 14.81 4.60 16.11
CA THR A 34 15.47 3.31 16.39
C THR A 34 16.56 2.97 15.36
N HIS A 35 16.32 3.26 14.09
CA HIS A 35 17.23 2.89 12.99
C HIS A 35 18.11 4.06 12.51
N THR A 36 17.92 5.26 13.07
CA THR A 36 18.61 6.49 12.64
C THR A 36 18.43 6.77 11.14
N VAL A 37 17.19 6.62 10.65
CA VAL A 37 16.80 6.84 9.24
C VAL A 37 15.82 7.99 9.10
N VAL A 38 15.54 8.41 7.86
CA VAL A 38 14.56 9.46 7.56
C VAL A 38 13.58 8.99 6.49
N PHE A 39 12.30 9.20 6.78
CA PHE A 39 11.17 9.10 5.87
C PHE A 39 10.77 10.52 5.45
N PRO A 40 11.06 10.93 4.21
CA PRO A 40 10.67 12.25 3.70
C PRO A 40 9.15 12.46 3.69
N VAL A 41 8.40 11.37 3.58
CA VAL A 41 6.94 11.35 3.60
C VAL A 41 6.48 10.33 4.64
N LYS A 42 5.63 10.77 5.57
CA LYS A 42 5.10 9.94 6.68
C LYS A 42 3.67 9.46 6.38
N LYS A 43 3.46 8.96 5.16
CA LYS A 43 2.18 8.47 4.64
C LYS A 43 2.33 7.03 4.13
N LEU A 44 1.21 6.30 4.06
CA LEU A 44 1.15 5.04 3.32
C LEU A 44 0.97 5.33 1.83
N LEU A 45 1.94 4.93 1.00
CA LEU A 45 1.82 4.95 -0.45
C LEU A 45 1.16 3.66 -0.94
N ILE A 46 -0.04 3.78 -1.51
CA ILE A 46 -0.81 2.64 -2.01
C ILE A 46 -0.56 2.52 -3.52
N VAL A 47 0.25 1.53 -3.89
CA VAL A 47 0.66 1.30 -5.29
C VAL A 47 -0.48 0.65 -6.06
N VAL A 48 -0.96 1.36 -7.09
CA VAL A 48 -1.97 0.93 -8.05
C VAL A 48 -1.27 0.57 -9.35
N THR A 49 -1.34 -0.69 -9.78
CA THR A 49 -0.67 -1.12 -11.01
C THR A 49 -1.64 -1.25 -12.18
N LYS A 50 -1.27 -0.72 -13.35
CA LYS A 50 -2.08 -0.83 -14.58
C LYS A 50 -2.33 -2.29 -14.99
N SER A 51 -1.37 -3.16 -14.69
CA SER A 51 -1.47 -4.59 -14.97
C SER A 51 -2.33 -5.36 -13.97
N LEU A 52 -2.76 -4.70 -12.87
CA LEU A 52 -3.37 -5.29 -11.67
C LEU A 52 -2.47 -6.29 -10.94
N PHE A 53 -1.25 -6.51 -11.43
CA PHE A 53 -0.28 -7.38 -10.81
C PHE A 53 0.37 -6.68 -9.61
N CYS A 54 0.32 -7.35 -8.47
CA CYS A 54 0.96 -6.94 -7.24
C CYS A 54 1.93 -8.06 -6.85
N PRO A 55 3.26 -7.85 -6.89
CA PRO A 55 4.21 -8.88 -6.52
C PRO A 55 4.14 -9.14 -5.01
N PRO A 56 4.63 -10.31 -4.55
CA PRO A 56 4.77 -10.59 -3.12
C PRO A 56 5.66 -9.58 -2.37
N ASP A 57 6.58 -8.94 -3.08
CA ASP A 57 7.49 -7.93 -2.56
C ASP A 57 7.68 -6.82 -3.61
N LEU A 58 7.57 -5.55 -3.23
CA LEU A 58 7.73 -4.41 -4.14
C LEU A 58 9.12 -4.35 -4.79
N LYS A 59 10.16 -4.93 -4.18
CA LYS A 59 11.50 -5.01 -4.82
C LYS A 59 11.49 -5.79 -6.12
N HIS A 60 10.49 -6.62 -6.37
CA HIS A 60 10.34 -7.33 -7.65
C HIS A 60 9.94 -6.40 -8.80
N PHE A 61 9.57 -5.15 -8.52
CA PHE A 61 9.44 -4.11 -9.56
C PHE A 61 10.77 -3.50 -9.98
N ASN A 62 11.88 -3.80 -9.28
CA ASN A 62 13.19 -3.27 -9.65
C ASN A 62 13.58 -3.71 -11.06
N LYS A 63 14.09 -2.76 -11.84
CA LYS A 63 14.68 -3.06 -13.14
C LYS A 63 16.08 -3.65 -12.95
N ILE A 64 16.51 -4.46 -13.92
CA ILE A 64 17.83 -5.10 -13.93
C ILE A 64 18.96 -4.05 -14.03
N ASN A 65 18.67 -2.87 -14.59
CA ASN A 65 19.64 -1.79 -14.73
C ASN A 65 20.01 -1.20 -13.35
N LYS A 66 21.28 -1.42 -12.94
CA LYS A 66 21.84 -0.98 -11.66
C LYS A 66 22.09 0.52 -11.55
N ASP A 67 22.05 1.24 -12.67
CA ASP A 67 22.22 2.70 -12.69
C ASP A 67 20.91 3.43 -12.30
N LEU A 68 19.78 2.72 -12.32
CA LEU A 68 18.48 3.25 -11.89
C LEU A 68 18.29 3.10 -10.38
N PRO A 69 17.51 4.00 -9.76
CA PRO A 69 17.06 3.79 -8.40
C PRO A 69 16.32 2.46 -8.23
N TYR A 70 16.53 1.80 -7.10
CA TYR A 70 15.90 0.52 -6.79
C TYR A 70 15.45 0.46 -5.33
N LEU A 71 14.45 -0.39 -5.06
CA LEU A 71 13.90 -0.66 -3.75
C LEU A 71 14.64 -1.81 -3.07
N ASP A 72 14.91 -1.65 -1.78
CA ASP A 72 15.39 -2.71 -0.90
C ASP A 72 14.42 -2.86 0.27
N ASP A 73 14.18 -4.11 0.69
CA ASP A 73 13.27 -4.38 1.80
C ASP A 73 13.94 -4.05 3.15
N CYS A 74 13.12 -3.69 4.13
CA CYS A 74 13.58 -3.32 5.45
C CYS A 74 12.90 -4.17 6.53
N SER A 75 13.46 -4.12 7.74
CA SER A 75 12.72 -4.58 8.92
C SER A 75 11.38 -3.84 9.01
N PRO A 76 10.31 -4.52 9.39
CA PRO A 76 8.98 -3.93 9.45
C PRO A 76 8.83 -2.86 10.52
N LEU A 77 7.78 -2.05 10.40
CA LEU A 77 7.30 -1.23 11.51
C LEU A 77 6.74 -2.10 12.65
N SER A 78 6.53 -1.47 13.81
CA SER A 78 5.82 -2.06 14.94
C SER A 78 4.46 -2.61 14.51
N LYS A 79 4.13 -3.81 14.96
CA LYS A 79 2.86 -4.47 14.65
C LYS A 79 1.69 -3.82 15.37
N VAL A 80 0.52 -3.86 14.74
CA VAL A 80 -0.78 -3.49 15.35
C VAL A 80 -1.57 -4.76 15.54
N THR A 81 -2.12 -4.97 16.73
CA THR A 81 -2.95 -6.15 17.04
C THR A 81 -4.36 -5.70 17.38
N LYS A 82 -5.38 -6.24 16.67
CA LYS A 82 -6.80 -5.93 16.93
C LYS A 82 -7.66 -7.19 16.93
N HIS A 83 -8.80 -7.16 17.62
CA HIS A 83 -9.83 -8.19 17.50
C HIS A 83 -10.84 -7.77 16.44
N VAL A 84 -11.09 -8.63 15.44
CA VAL A 84 -11.96 -8.28 14.30
C VAL A 84 -12.81 -9.47 13.91
N ALA A 85 -14.14 -9.31 13.92
CA ALA A 85 -15.11 -10.30 13.42
C ALA A 85 -14.89 -11.73 13.97
N GLY A 86 -14.61 -11.86 15.27
CA GLY A 86 -14.35 -13.15 15.93
C GLY A 86 -12.91 -13.66 15.80
N VAL A 87 -12.06 -13.00 15.01
CA VAL A 87 -10.62 -13.28 14.97
C VAL A 87 -9.94 -12.54 16.12
N ARG A 88 -9.39 -13.31 17.06
CA ARG A 88 -8.55 -12.77 18.14
C ARG A 88 -7.16 -12.47 17.61
N ASP A 89 -6.54 -11.44 18.19
CA ASP A 89 -5.16 -11.02 17.93
C ASP A 89 -4.76 -10.93 16.45
N ARG A 90 -5.65 -10.36 15.61
CA ARG A 90 -5.34 -10.12 14.21
C ARG A 90 -4.21 -9.09 14.11
N VAL A 91 -3.12 -9.49 13.45
CA VAL A 91 -1.92 -8.68 13.31
C VAL A 91 -1.92 -7.94 11.98
N TYR A 92 -1.66 -6.64 12.05
CA TYR A 92 -1.40 -5.76 10.91
C TYR A 92 0.02 -5.23 10.99
N LYS A 93 0.67 -5.08 9.84
CA LYS A 93 2.09 -4.75 9.73
C LYS A 93 2.33 -4.05 8.41
N ASN A 94 3.00 -2.90 8.47
CA ASN A 94 3.46 -2.18 7.28
C ASN A 94 4.97 -2.38 7.16
N SER A 95 5.46 -2.54 5.93
CA SER A 95 6.87 -2.75 5.64
C SER A 95 7.47 -1.48 5.03
N PRO A 96 8.51 -0.89 5.64
CA PRO A 96 9.30 0.12 4.99
C PRO A 96 10.06 -0.43 3.80
N TYR A 97 10.29 0.45 2.84
CA TYR A 97 11.20 0.23 1.73
C TYR A 97 12.23 1.35 1.68
N LYS A 98 13.47 0.96 1.38
CA LYS A 98 14.57 1.88 1.16
C LYS A 98 14.78 2.07 -0.34
N ILE A 99 14.70 3.30 -0.80
CA ILE A 99 15.01 3.67 -2.19
C ILE A 99 16.51 4.02 -2.25
N ILE A 100 17.27 3.18 -2.94
CA ILE A 100 18.71 3.35 -3.17
C ILE A 100 18.90 4.11 -4.48
N ARG A 101 19.76 5.14 -4.46
CA ARG A 101 20.01 6.05 -5.58
C ARG A 101 21.51 6.26 -5.73
N SER A 102 22.02 6.25 -6.97
CA SER A 102 23.44 6.50 -7.22
C SER A 102 23.86 7.88 -6.70
N GLY A 103 24.94 7.95 -5.93
CA GLY A 103 25.51 9.19 -5.41
C GLY A 103 24.69 9.94 -4.35
N ALA A 104 23.55 9.40 -3.90
CA ALA A 104 22.68 10.06 -2.93
C ALA A 104 22.37 9.17 -1.71
N ARG A 105 22.09 9.83 -0.58
CA ARG A 105 21.63 9.10 0.61
C ARG A 105 20.29 8.39 0.30
N PRO A 106 20.13 7.14 0.74
CA PRO A 106 18.86 6.43 0.60
C PRO A 106 17.74 7.15 1.33
N VAL A 107 16.53 7.02 0.81
CA VAL A 107 15.30 7.52 1.45
C VAL A 107 14.36 6.37 1.74
N TYR A 108 13.59 6.51 2.80
CA TYR A 108 12.67 5.46 3.24
C TYR A 108 11.23 5.89 2.97
N VAL A 109 10.40 4.93 2.58
CA VAL A 109 8.97 5.11 2.34
C VAL A 109 8.20 3.93 2.94
N ILE A 110 6.92 4.16 3.28
CA ILE A 110 5.97 3.08 3.53
C ILE A 110 5.15 2.91 2.27
N ALA A 111 5.25 1.75 1.64
CA ALA A 111 4.57 1.48 0.39
C ALA A 111 4.03 0.04 0.35
N GLU A 112 2.84 -0.11 -0.20
CA GLU A 112 2.15 -1.41 -0.34
C GLU A 112 1.28 -1.39 -1.59
N CYS A 113 1.11 -2.53 -2.26
CA CYS A 113 0.15 -2.60 -3.36
C CYS A 113 -1.29 -2.55 -2.85
N ALA A 114 -2.20 -2.01 -3.66
CA ALA A 114 -3.64 -2.17 -3.48
C ALA A 114 -4.04 -3.65 -3.64
N THR A 115 -4.05 -4.40 -2.54
CA THR A 115 -4.35 -5.85 -2.53
C THR A 115 -5.72 -6.24 -3.11
N PRO A 116 -6.77 -5.38 -3.12
CA PRO A 116 -7.99 -5.69 -3.87
C PRO A 116 -7.77 -5.85 -5.38
N LEU A 117 -6.86 -5.07 -5.98
CA LEU A 117 -6.54 -5.18 -7.42
C LEU A 117 -5.80 -6.50 -7.72
N HIS A 118 -4.97 -6.98 -6.79
CA HIS A 118 -4.39 -8.32 -6.89
C HIS A 118 -5.48 -9.40 -6.88
N THR A 119 -6.51 -9.23 -6.04
CA THR A 119 -7.64 -10.16 -6.00
C THR A 119 -8.42 -10.11 -7.31
N LEU A 120 -8.69 -8.92 -7.83
CA LEU A 120 -9.32 -8.74 -9.15
C LEU A 120 -8.52 -9.46 -10.24
N LYS A 121 -7.20 -9.25 -10.31
CA LYS A 121 -6.33 -9.94 -11.28
C LYS A 121 -6.49 -11.46 -11.23
N ARG A 122 -6.46 -12.04 -10.03
CA ARG A 122 -6.60 -13.51 -9.84
C ARG A 122 -7.95 -14.03 -10.28
N VAL A 123 -9.01 -13.24 -10.15
CA VAL A 123 -10.36 -13.58 -10.61
C VAL A 123 -10.41 -13.52 -12.14
N LEU A 124 -9.87 -12.46 -12.74
CA LEU A 124 -9.81 -12.29 -14.20
C LEU A 124 -8.90 -13.31 -14.91
N ASP A 125 -7.90 -13.86 -14.22
CA ASP A 125 -7.08 -14.97 -14.74
C ASP A 125 -7.83 -16.31 -14.75
N LYS A 126 -9.02 -16.36 -14.14
CA LYS A 126 -9.85 -17.56 -13.97
C LYS A 126 -11.23 -17.40 -14.61
N THR A 127 -11.33 -16.66 -15.72
CA THR A 127 -12.60 -16.43 -16.43
C THR A 127 -13.28 -17.71 -16.93
N ALA A 128 -12.54 -18.81 -17.10
CA ALA A 128 -13.14 -20.13 -17.35
C ALA A 128 -14.00 -20.64 -16.19
N VAL A 129 -13.66 -20.25 -14.95
CA VAL A 129 -14.39 -20.57 -13.70
C VAL A 129 -15.44 -19.51 -13.42
N TYR A 130 -15.10 -18.23 -13.58
CA TYR A 130 -15.97 -17.08 -13.33
C TYR A 130 -16.44 -16.48 -14.66
N LYS A 131 -17.32 -17.20 -15.36
CA LYS A 131 -17.72 -16.87 -16.73
C LYS A 131 -18.44 -15.53 -16.83
N GLU A 132 -19.12 -15.12 -15.76
CA GLU A 132 -19.81 -13.84 -15.64
C GLU A 132 -18.84 -12.65 -15.73
N LEU A 133 -17.55 -12.89 -15.45
CA LEU A 133 -16.50 -11.88 -15.45
C LEU A 133 -15.63 -11.92 -16.71
N ALA A 134 -15.99 -12.71 -17.72
CA ALA A 134 -15.16 -12.87 -18.92
C ALA A 134 -15.01 -11.58 -19.76
N ASN A 135 -16.02 -10.71 -19.74
CA ASN A 135 -16.10 -9.51 -20.58
C ASN A 135 -16.08 -8.21 -19.77
N VAL A 136 -15.71 -8.26 -18.49
CA VAL A 136 -15.64 -7.03 -17.69
C VAL A 136 -14.49 -6.15 -18.14
N ASP A 137 -14.72 -4.84 -18.14
CA ASP A 137 -13.65 -3.89 -18.35
C ASP A 137 -12.82 -3.78 -17.07
N LYS A 138 -11.63 -4.37 -17.10
CA LYS A 138 -10.71 -4.36 -15.96
C LYS A 138 -10.19 -2.96 -15.62
N GLN A 139 -10.15 -2.05 -16.60
CA GLN A 139 -9.69 -0.68 -16.39
C GLN A 139 -10.79 0.10 -15.68
N GLU A 140 -12.03 0.01 -16.15
CA GLU A 140 -13.22 0.59 -15.47
C GLU A 140 -13.30 0.13 -14.00
N LEU A 141 -13.17 -1.18 -13.73
CA LEU A 141 -13.18 -1.70 -12.36
C LEU A 141 -12.03 -1.20 -11.49
N SER A 142 -10.87 -0.91 -12.10
CA SER A 142 -9.71 -0.34 -11.39
C SER A 142 -9.91 1.14 -11.10
N ASP A 143 -10.47 1.88 -12.05
CA ASP A 143 -10.74 3.31 -11.93
C ASP A 143 -11.84 3.54 -10.88
N ASP A 144 -12.94 2.79 -10.94
CA ASP A 144 -14.01 2.77 -9.91
C ASP A 144 -13.46 2.49 -8.51
N PHE A 145 -12.49 1.58 -8.40
CA PHE A 145 -11.83 1.28 -7.14
C PHE A 145 -11.03 2.49 -6.62
N CYS A 146 -10.25 3.14 -7.48
CA CYS A 146 -9.41 4.27 -7.11
C CYS A 146 -10.26 5.48 -6.74
N GLU A 147 -11.22 5.86 -7.59
CA GLU A 147 -12.11 7.01 -7.37
C GLU A 147 -12.92 6.86 -6.07
N MET A 148 -13.48 5.68 -5.83
CA MET A 148 -14.20 5.41 -4.59
C MET A 148 -13.26 5.48 -3.37
N LEU A 149 -12.05 4.91 -3.46
CA LEU A 149 -11.11 4.91 -2.35
C LEU A 149 -10.63 6.33 -2.01
N GLU A 150 -10.27 7.12 -3.02
CA GLU A 150 -9.90 8.54 -2.86
C GLU A 150 -11.05 9.34 -2.27
N SER A 151 -12.28 9.16 -2.77
CA SER A 151 -13.47 9.82 -2.24
C SER A 151 -13.70 9.51 -0.75
N ILE A 152 -13.52 8.25 -0.34
CA ILE A 152 -13.64 7.86 1.07
C ILE A 152 -12.55 8.51 1.92
N ILE A 153 -11.28 8.47 1.47
CA ILE A 153 -10.14 9.07 2.18
C ILE A 153 -10.34 10.57 2.33
N GLU A 154 -10.68 11.27 1.25
CA GLU A 154 -10.87 12.72 1.25
C GLU A 154 -12.05 13.15 2.11
N ARG A 155 -13.09 12.34 2.24
CA ARG A 155 -14.22 12.64 3.13
C ARG A 155 -13.98 12.30 4.60
N SER A 156 -12.86 11.65 4.92
CA SER A 156 -12.56 11.17 6.27
C SER A 156 -11.39 11.93 6.88
N PRO A 157 -11.62 12.95 7.75
CA PRO A 157 -10.56 13.84 8.25
C PRO A 157 -9.40 13.11 8.95
N GLU A 158 -9.67 11.97 9.57
CA GLU A 158 -8.66 11.15 10.25
C GLU A 158 -7.69 10.44 9.30
N TYR A 159 -7.99 10.38 7.99
CA TYR A 159 -7.24 9.65 6.97
C TYR A 159 -6.70 10.57 5.88
N ARG A 160 -7.35 11.72 5.66
CA ARG A 160 -6.93 12.73 4.69
C ARG A 160 -5.46 13.09 4.91
N GLY A 161 -4.67 12.97 3.84
CA GLY A 161 -3.24 13.26 3.87
C GLY A 161 -2.36 12.23 4.59
N LYS A 162 -2.90 11.09 5.05
CA LYS A 162 -2.12 10.01 5.71
C LYS A 162 -1.86 8.81 4.80
N CYS A 163 -2.55 8.72 3.67
CA CYS A 163 -2.27 7.78 2.60
C CYS A 163 -2.53 8.42 1.23
N GLU A 164 -1.93 7.86 0.19
CA GLU A 164 -1.92 8.42 -1.16
C GLU A 164 -1.84 7.30 -2.19
N LEU A 165 -2.62 7.38 -3.27
CA LEU A 165 -2.52 6.42 -4.37
C LEU A 165 -1.32 6.77 -5.25
N VAL A 166 -0.52 5.77 -5.64
CA VAL A 166 0.62 5.94 -6.55
C VAL A 166 0.46 4.99 -7.72
N PHE A 167 0.39 5.54 -8.93
CA PHE A 167 0.11 4.75 -10.12
C PHE A 167 1.41 4.22 -10.73
N PHE A 168 1.43 2.93 -11.07
CA PHE A 168 2.58 2.24 -11.65
C PHE A 168 2.19 1.53 -12.94
N ASP A 169 2.83 1.88 -14.05
CA ASP A 169 2.52 1.32 -15.37
C ASP A 169 3.50 0.20 -15.82
N GLY A 170 4.45 -0.19 -14.97
CA GLY A 170 5.52 -1.14 -15.30
C GLY A 170 6.80 -0.50 -15.83
N ASN A 171 6.73 0.75 -16.29
CA ASN A 171 7.88 1.50 -16.80
C ASN A 171 8.23 2.69 -15.90
N ASN A 172 7.24 3.36 -15.30
CA ASN A 172 7.38 4.54 -14.45
C ASN A 172 6.39 4.51 -13.28
N LEU A 173 6.79 5.11 -12.16
CA LEU A 173 5.88 5.53 -11.09
C LEU A 173 5.38 6.94 -11.44
N LEU A 174 4.06 7.10 -11.59
CA LEU A 174 3.41 8.38 -11.71
C LEU A 174 2.91 8.78 -10.32
N PHE A 175 3.46 9.87 -9.79
CA PHE A 175 2.86 10.61 -8.69
C PHE A 175 1.82 11.53 -9.32
N VAL A 176 0.56 11.37 -8.94
CA VAL A 176 -0.56 12.23 -9.40
C VAL A 176 -0.89 13.22 -8.30
#